data_AF-A0A1V6ANY9-F1
#
_entry.id   AF-A0A1V6ANY9-F1
#
_cell.length_a   1.000
_cell.length_b   1.000
_cell.length_c   1.000
_cell.angle_alpha   90.00
_cell.angle_beta   90.00
_cell.angle_gamma   90.00
#
_symmetry.space_group_name_H-M   'P 1'
#
loop_
_entity.id
_entity.type
_entity.pdbx_description
1 polymer ?
#
loop_
_entity_poly.entity_id
_entity_poly.type
_entity_poly.pdbx_seq_one_letter_code
_entity_poly.pdbx_strand_id
1 'polypeptide(L)'
;MGRGWPETLVAASLFPCRKGIRMIAAIIRFLFSYIPKIPKFLYLKAIDIYRYFKFKDWINFEGFGLHIYVGMFGSGKTISMVEKAYRIAKAFPQVRILTNMKLVGFPEHTEIIELKNYKQIIEMPGDTLILIDEISSILNSRRWDKEGVPPALLGQLLQVRKQRKMLLSTAQRFGHVDKLVRDITFTVIECRTFFKRWTFQTSYDGYDYENANMMKPAIPVEHYDFLQTDKVRNLYDTWELIGNMKKEEFLSDKDILERQGAAGNEVVIGIDKKKRKSFM
;
A
#
# COMPACT_ATOMS: atom_id res chain seq x y z
N MET A 1 1.11 16.38 -88.16
CA MET A 1 0.29 16.84 -87.00
C MET A 1 0.49 15.82 -85.89
N GLY A 2 1.00 16.07 -84.71
CA GLY A 2 1.48 17.24 -84.00
C GLY A 2 1.82 16.69 -82.61
N ARG A 3 3.04 16.95 -82.14
CA ARG A 3 3.58 16.48 -80.85
C ARG A 3 2.77 17.02 -79.67
N GLY A 4 2.72 16.28 -78.57
CA GLY A 4 2.30 16.81 -77.28
C GLY A 4 2.20 15.74 -76.19
N TRP A 5 3.28 15.57 -75.43
CA TRP A 5 3.26 14.96 -74.09
C TRP A 5 2.32 15.76 -73.18
N PRO A 6 1.81 15.16 -72.09
CA PRO A 6 2.03 15.82 -70.80
C PRO A 6 2.46 14.87 -69.68
N GLU A 7 3.67 15.14 -69.19
CA GLU A 7 3.95 15.37 -67.77
C GLU A 7 3.51 14.31 -66.75
N THR A 8 4.25 13.20 -66.70
CA THR A 8 4.73 12.74 -65.40
C THR A 8 5.84 13.70 -64.95
N LEU A 9 5.61 14.55 -63.95
CA LEU A 9 6.63 15.03 -62.99
C LEU A 9 5.99 15.96 -61.94
N VAL A 10 6.15 15.55 -60.67
CA VAL A 10 6.26 16.40 -59.47
C VAL A 10 4.99 17.14 -59.01
N ALA A 11 4.18 16.45 -58.21
CA ALA A 11 3.54 17.05 -57.03
C ALA A 11 3.68 16.10 -55.82
N ALA A 12 4.88 15.56 -55.63
CA ALA A 12 5.28 15.02 -54.34
C ALA A 12 5.65 16.19 -53.42
N SER A 13 5.22 16.09 -52.16
CA SER A 13 5.69 16.86 -51.01
C SER A 13 5.39 18.37 -50.96
N LEU A 14 4.25 18.74 -50.38
CA LEU A 14 4.07 20.08 -49.79
C LEU A 14 3.04 20.09 -48.64
N PHE A 15 3.19 19.17 -47.67
CA PHE A 15 2.58 19.37 -46.34
C PHE A 15 3.44 18.81 -45.19
N PRO A 16 4.65 19.34 -44.91
CA PRO A 16 5.33 19.09 -43.65
C PRO A 16 5.11 20.27 -42.68
N CYS A 17 3.87 20.70 -42.39
CA CYS A 17 3.72 21.88 -41.51
C CYS A 17 2.48 21.93 -40.60
N ARG A 18 1.78 20.81 -40.33
CA ARG A 18 0.74 20.81 -39.28
C ARG A 18 1.29 20.60 -37.85
N LYS A 19 2.42 19.91 -37.70
CA LYS A 19 3.06 19.67 -36.38
C LYS A 19 3.85 20.89 -35.88
N GLY A 20 4.60 21.56 -36.76
CA GLY A 20 5.39 22.75 -36.42
C GLY A 20 4.55 23.95 -35.96
N ILE A 21 3.45 24.23 -36.65
CA ILE A 21 2.53 25.32 -36.28
C ILE A 21 1.87 25.06 -34.91
N ARG A 22 1.47 23.82 -34.62
CA ARG A 22 0.92 23.44 -33.30
C ARG A 22 1.96 23.55 -32.19
N MET A 23 3.22 23.24 -32.47
CA MET A 23 4.33 23.36 -31.53
C MET A 23 4.64 24.84 -31.22
N ILE A 24 4.71 25.70 -32.24
CA ILE A 24 4.91 27.15 -32.07
C ILE A 24 3.74 27.78 -31.31
N ALA A 25 2.50 27.41 -31.64
CA ALA A 25 1.33 27.86 -30.90
C ALA A 25 1.33 27.39 -29.44
N ALA A 26 1.79 26.16 -29.15
CA ALA A 26 1.94 25.66 -27.79
C ALA A 26 3.02 26.42 -27.02
N ILE A 27 4.14 26.76 -27.66
CA ILE A 27 5.23 27.55 -27.07
C ILE A 27 4.75 28.97 -26.75
N ILE A 28 4.06 29.65 -27.68
CA ILE A 28 3.52 30.99 -27.46
C ILE A 28 2.48 30.99 -26.33
N ARG A 29 1.59 29.97 -26.29
CA ARG A 29 0.61 29.79 -25.21
C ARG A 29 1.29 29.48 -23.88
N PHE A 30 2.41 28.77 -23.90
CA PHE A 30 3.24 28.50 -22.74
C PHE A 30 3.91 29.80 -22.21
N LEU A 31 4.56 30.56 -23.08
CA LEU A 31 5.18 31.84 -22.75
C LEU A 31 4.16 32.84 -22.17
N PHE A 32 3.02 33.05 -22.83
CA PHE A 32 2.03 34.03 -22.38
C PHE A 32 1.22 33.59 -21.15
N SER A 33 0.98 32.29 -20.94
CA SER A 33 0.13 31.82 -19.83
C SER A 33 0.88 31.48 -18.55
N TYR A 34 2.13 31.00 -18.66
CA TYR A 34 2.88 30.49 -17.50
C TYR A 34 3.89 31.51 -16.97
N ILE A 35 4.60 32.24 -17.83
CA ILE A 35 5.61 33.24 -17.40
C ILE A 35 5.05 34.30 -16.46
N PRO A 36 3.88 34.95 -16.70
CA PRO A 36 3.36 35.93 -15.76
C PRO A 36 2.95 35.34 -14.41
N LYS A 37 2.76 34.02 -14.31
CA LYS A 37 2.45 33.34 -13.04
C LYS A 37 3.70 32.98 -12.23
N ILE A 38 4.88 32.96 -12.86
CA ILE A 38 6.15 32.60 -12.20
C ILE A 38 6.49 33.57 -11.05
N PRO A 39 6.46 34.92 -11.21
CA PRO A 39 6.78 35.82 -10.10
C PRO A 39 5.84 35.66 -8.90
N LYS A 40 4.53 35.50 -9.16
CA LYS A 40 3.52 35.26 -8.10
C LYS A 40 3.75 33.92 -7.41
N PHE A 41 4.09 32.87 -8.16
CA PHE A 41 4.42 31.56 -7.60
C PHE A 41 5.68 31.63 -6.71
N LEU A 42 6.74 32.29 -7.17
CA LEU A 42 7.97 32.46 -6.39
C LEU A 42 7.73 33.26 -5.11
N TYR A 43 6.95 34.35 -5.18
CA TYR A 43 6.55 35.13 -4.01
C TYR A 43 5.78 34.28 -2.98
N LEU A 44 4.77 33.52 -3.43
CA LEU A 44 4.02 32.63 -2.54
C LEU A 44 4.89 31.53 -1.96
N LYS A 45 5.80 30.94 -2.75
CA LYS A 45 6.76 29.95 -2.25
C LYS A 45 7.72 30.53 -1.22
N ALA A 46 8.20 31.76 -1.41
CA ALA A 46 9.02 32.43 -0.42
C ALA A 46 8.27 32.67 0.90
N ILE A 47 6.99 33.05 0.83
CA ILE A 47 6.13 33.16 2.01
C ILE A 47 5.95 31.81 2.70
N ASP A 48 5.69 30.74 1.95
CA ASP A 48 5.52 29.39 2.50
C ASP A 48 6.80 28.92 3.20
N ILE A 49 7.97 29.17 2.59
CA ILE A 49 9.28 28.88 3.19
C ILE A 49 9.47 29.67 4.48
N TYR A 50 9.18 30.98 4.47
CA TYR A 50 9.28 31.81 5.67
C TYR A 50 8.34 31.31 6.79
N ARG A 51 7.11 30.93 6.45
CA ARG A 51 6.15 30.35 7.40
C ARG A 51 6.64 29.03 7.96
N TYR A 52 7.17 28.13 7.12
CA TYR A 52 7.74 26.85 7.53
C TYR A 52 8.86 27.06 8.57
N PHE A 53 9.74 28.04 8.34
CA PHE A 53 10.80 28.39 9.29
C PHE A 53 10.27 29.03 10.58
N LYS A 54 9.26 29.90 10.47
CA LYS A 54 8.68 30.62 11.60
C LYS A 54 7.85 29.72 12.53
N PHE A 55 7.04 28.82 11.97
CA PHE A 55 6.14 27.95 12.71
C PHE A 55 6.76 26.60 13.09
N LYS A 56 7.98 26.33 12.62
CA LYS A 56 8.72 25.08 12.88
C LYS A 56 7.95 23.84 12.43
N ASP A 57 7.33 23.92 11.26
CA ASP A 57 6.45 22.87 10.75
C ASP A 57 7.15 21.51 10.58
N TRP A 58 8.49 21.48 10.50
CA TRP A 58 9.27 20.23 10.51
C TRP A 58 9.10 19.37 11.77
N ILE A 59 8.60 19.93 12.86
CA ILE A 59 8.32 19.21 14.10
C ILE A 59 6.99 18.45 13.99
N ASN A 60 6.10 18.86 13.08
CA ASN A 60 4.77 18.27 12.94
C ASN A 60 4.82 17.02 12.05
N PHE A 61 4.18 15.95 12.51
CA PHE A 61 3.99 14.76 11.71
C PHE A 61 2.95 15.03 10.61
N GLU A 62 3.38 14.97 9.35
CA GLU A 62 2.50 15.15 8.18
C GLU A 62 2.32 13.84 7.39
N GLY A 63 2.62 12.69 7.99
CA GLY A 63 2.50 11.40 7.33
C GLY A 63 1.05 11.07 6.97
N PHE A 64 0.85 10.57 5.75
CA PHE A 64 -0.46 10.14 5.28
C PHE A 64 -0.37 8.96 4.31
N GLY A 65 -1.52 8.36 4.06
CA GLY A 65 -1.69 7.35 3.01
C GLY A 65 -1.49 5.92 3.52
N LEU A 66 -1.83 4.99 2.64
CA LEU A 66 -1.64 3.56 2.82
C LEU A 66 -0.38 3.12 2.08
N HIS A 67 0.58 2.57 2.81
CA HIS A 67 1.88 2.11 2.30
C HIS A 67 1.98 0.61 2.54
N ILE A 68 2.08 -0.18 1.46
CA ILE A 68 2.09 -1.64 1.55
C ILE A 68 3.47 -2.17 1.17
N TYR A 69 4.14 -2.80 2.13
CA TYR A 69 5.39 -3.52 1.96
C TYR A 69 5.11 -4.92 1.41
N VAL A 70 5.60 -5.21 0.21
CA VAL A 70 5.36 -6.47 -0.49
C VAL A 70 6.64 -7.29 -0.63
N GLY A 71 6.50 -8.62 -0.52
CA GLY A 71 7.57 -9.56 -0.81
C GLY A 71 7.33 -10.94 -0.18
N MET A 72 7.98 -11.95 -0.74
CA MET A 72 7.87 -13.33 -0.26
C MET A 72 8.42 -13.49 1.17
N PHE A 73 8.16 -14.63 1.81
CA PHE A 73 8.67 -14.90 3.16
C PHE A 73 10.20 -14.70 3.24
N GLY A 74 10.64 -14.02 4.29
CA GLY A 74 12.07 -13.69 4.47
C GLY A 74 12.58 -12.51 3.64
N SER A 75 11.74 -11.83 2.86
CA SER A 75 12.14 -10.66 2.06
C SER A 75 12.47 -9.40 2.88
N GLY A 76 12.09 -9.39 4.16
CA GLY A 76 12.28 -8.26 5.06
C GLY A 76 11.13 -7.25 5.06
N LYS A 77 9.93 -7.62 4.62
CA LYS A 77 8.73 -6.74 4.63
C LYS A 77 8.38 -6.20 6.02
N THR A 78 8.29 -7.07 7.02
CA THR A 78 7.89 -6.70 8.39
C THR A 78 8.96 -5.84 9.07
N ILE A 79 10.24 -6.24 8.98
CA ILE A 79 11.34 -5.44 9.52
C ILE A 79 11.46 -4.08 8.83
N SER A 80 11.20 -3.98 7.52
CA SER A 80 11.17 -2.71 6.79
C SER A 80 10.08 -1.78 7.30
N MET A 81 8.89 -2.33 7.53
CA MET A 81 7.76 -1.60 8.11
C MET A 81 8.08 -1.08 9.52
N VAL A 82 8.61 -1.95 10.40
CA VAL A 82 8.94 -1.61 11.79
C VAL A 82 10.10 -0.61 11.86
N GLU A 83 11.11 -0.75 11.00
CA GLU A 83 12.22 0.19 10.89
C GLU A 83 11.73 1.59 10.51
N LYS A 84 10.84 1.69 9.52
CA LYS A 84 10.23 2.98 9.12
C LYS A 84 9.43 3.58 10.27
N ALA A 85 8.64 2.78 10.97
CA ALA A 85 7.87 3.22 12.12
C ALA A 85 8.76 3.73 13.26
N TYR A 86 9.86 3.03 13.54
CA TYR A 86 10.83 3.46 14.54
C TYR A 86 11.48 4.80 14.20
N ARG A 87 11.85 5.01 12.92
CA ARG A 87 12.37 6.31 12.45
C ARG A 87 11.35 7.43 12.64
N ILE A 88 10.09 7.19 12.30
CA ILE A 88 9.00 8.15 12.46
C ILE A 88 8.80 8.49 13.95
N ALA A 89 8.68 7.49 14.82
CA ALA A 89 8.49 7.68 16.25
C ALA A 89 9.66 8.43 16.92
N LYS A 90 10.89 8.22 16.42
CA LYS A 90 12.08 8.94 16.87
C LYS A 90 12.08 10.41 16.42
N ALA A 91 11.61 10.69 15.20
CA ALA A 91 11.57 12.03 14.64
C ALA A 91 10.41 12.86 15.20
N PHE A 92 9.28 12.22 15.50
CA PHE A 92 8.02 12.88 15.87
C PHE A 92 7.48 12.34 17.20
N PRO A 93 7.78 13.01 18.33
CA PRO A 93 7.37 12.54 19.65
C PRO A 93 5.85 12.51 19.90
N GLN A 94 5.08 13.24 19.11
CA GLN A 94 3.63 13.29 19.19
C GLN A 94 2.94 12.06 18.57
N VAL A 95 3.67 11.24 17.80
CA VAL A 95 3.07 10.14 17.04
C VAL A 95 2.72 8.99 17.97
N ARG A 96 1.48 8.53 17.86
CA ARG A 96 0.99 7.30 18.50
C ARG A 96 1.07 6.15 17.53
N ILE A 97 1.30 4.93 18.03
CA ILE A 97 1.34 3.72 17.22
C ILE A 97 0.18 2.80 17.58
N LEU A 98 -0.63 2.42 16.59
CA LEU A 98 -1.65 1.38 16.72
C LEU A 98 -1.19 0.14 15.96
N THR A 99 -1.10 -1.02 16.62
CA THR A 99 -0.53 -2.20 15.95
C THR A 99 -1.04 -3.55 16.47
N ASN A 100 -1.08 -4.55 15.58
CA ASN A 100 -1.38 -5.95 15.93
C ASN A 100 -0.14 -6.76 16.35
N MET A 101 1.06 -6.17 16.31
CA MET A 101 2.30 -6.83 16.71
C MET A 101 2.89 -6.19 17.98
N LYS A 102 3.64 -6.99 18.72
CA LYS A 102 4.36 -6.50 19.89
C LYS A 102 5.66 -5.81 19.47
N LEU A 103 5.69 -4.50 19.66
CA LEU A 103 6.85 -3.66 19.41
C LEU A 103 7.69 -3.51 20.69
N VAL A 104 9.01 -3.50 20.54
CA VAL A 104 9.98 -3.42 21.63
C VAL A 104 11.07 -2.40 21.26
N GLY A 105 11.66 -1.73 22.24
CA GLY A 105 12.81 -0.84 22.00
C GLY A 105 12.47 0.48 21.28
N PHE A 106 11.19 0.83 21.20
CA PHE A 106 10.72 2.15 20.78
C PHE A 106 11.00 3.21 21.87
N PRO A 107 11.04 4.50 21.49
CA PRO A 107 11.24 5.57 22.47
C PRO A 107 10.17 5.59 23.58
N GLU A 108 10.56 5.95 24.80
CA GLU A 108 9.66 5.95 25.98
C GLU A 108 8.46 6.90 25.83
N HIS A 109 8.61 7.98 25.06
CA HIS A 109 7.54 8.92 24.78
C HIS A 109 6.50 8.40 23.78
N THR A 110 6.77 7.29 23.08
CA THR A 110 5.88 6.76 22.04
C THR A 110 4.82 5.86 22.65
N GLU A 111 3.56 6.26 22.51
CA GLU A 111 2.44 5.45 22.97
C GLU A 111 2.11 4.35 21.96
N ILE A 112 2.24 3.10 22.39
CA ILE A 112 1.95 1.91 21.58
C ILE A 112 0.65 1.27 22.08
N ILE A 113 -0.35 1.23 21.22
CA ILE A 113 -1.69 0.71 21.48
C ILE A 113 -1.87 -0.59 20.69
N GLU A 114 -2.35 -1.63 21.37
CA GLU A 114 -2.71 -2.89 20.74
C GLU A 114 -4.00 -2.76 19.92
N LEU A 115 -3.94 -3.20 18.66
CA LEU A 115 -5.07 -3.27 17.75
C LEU A 115 -5.93 -4.49 18.08
N LYS A 116 -7.07 -4.26 18.74
CA LYS A 116 -8.07 -5.28 19.09
C LYS A 116 -9.24 -5.30 18.12
N ASN A 117 -9.61 -4.13 17.58
CA ASN A 117 -10.75 -3.98 16.68
C ASN A 117 -10.47 -2.90 15.62
N TYR A 118 -10.95 -3.12 14.39
CA TYR A 118 -10.85 -2.15 13.29
C TYR A 118 -11.55 -0.81 13.59
N LYS A 119 -12.56 -0.78 14.47
CA LYS A 119 -13.19 0.47 14.93
C LYS A 119 -12.18 1.42 15.57
N GLN A 120 -11.14 0.89 16.23
CA GLN A 120 -10.08 1.71 16.80
C GLN A 120 -9.32 2.48 15.72
N ILE A 121 -9.15 1.93 14.52
CA ILE A 121 -8.51 2.64 13.38
C ILE A 121 -9.29 3.91 13.02
N ILE A 122 -10.61 3.81 13.09
CA ILE A 122 -11.54 4.91 12.80
C ILE A 122 -11.50 5.94 13.93
N GLU A 123 -11.61 5.47 15.18
CA GLU A 123 -11.75 6.29 16.37
C GLU A 123 -10.45 6.96 16.84
N MET A 124 -9.29 6.44 16.44
CA MET A 124 -8.00 7.03 16.83
C MET A 124 -7.90 8.50 16.41
N PRO A 125 -7.30 9.36 17.25
CA PRO A 125 -7.06 10.75 16.91
C PRO A 125 -6.06 10.88 15.76
N GLY A 126 -5.87 12.12 15.28
CA GLY A 126 -4.82 12.40 14.31
C GLY A 126 -3.41 12.16 14.87
N ASP A 127 -2.41 12.24 14.00
CA ASP A 127 -1.01 11.95 14.35
C ASP A 127 -0.78 10.50 14.79
N THR A 128 -1.50 9.58 14.16
CA THR A 128 -1.44 8.14 14.46
C THR A 128 -0.81 7.37 13.30
N LEU A 129 0.19 6.56 13.64
CA LEU A 129 0.80 5.57 12.76
C LEU A 129 0.17 4.20 13.03
N ILE A 130 -0.38 3.58 12.00
CA ILE A 130 -1.08 2.30 12.13
C ILE A 130 -0.23 1.23 11.43
N LEU A 131 0.21 0.23 12.18
CA LEU A 131 1.03 -0.88 11.68
C LEU A 131 0.20 -2.16 11.66
N ILE A 132 0.04 -2.72 10.46
CA ILE A 132 -0.75 -3.93 10.24
C ILE A 132 0.14 -4.96 9.56
N ASP A 133 0.58 -5.99 10.28
CA ASP A 133 1.22 -7.13 9.63
C ASP A 133 0.18 -8.00 8.92
N GLU A 134 0.52 -8.47 7.73
CA GLU A 134 -0.29 -9.36 6.87
C GLU A 134 -1.75 -8.89 6.71
N ILE A 135 -1.94 -7.75 6.05
CA ILE A 135 -3.27 -7.15 5.83
C ILE A 135 -4.27 -8.08 5.14
N SER A 136 -3.78 -8.99 4.31
CA SER A 136 -4.60 -10.02 3.67
C SER A 136 -5.27 -10.93 4.70
N SER A 137 -4.65 -11.19 5.85
CA SER A 137 -5.25 -12.00 6.93
C SER A 137 -6.35 -11.22 7.66
N ILE A 138 -6.10 -9.94 7.96
CA ILE A 138 -7.04 -9.10 8.72
C ILE A 138 -8.28 -8.75 7.91
N LEU A 139 -8.15 -8.55 6.60
CA LEU A 139 -9.31 -8.30 5.73
C LEU A 139 -10.09 -9.58 5.40
N ASN A 140 -9.51 -10.75 5.65
CA ASN A 140 -10.06 -12.08 5.37
C ASN A 140 -10.44 -12.86 6.65
N SER A 141 -10.36 -12.23 7.84
CA SER A 141 -10.70 -12.89 9.11
C SER A 141 -12.22 -13.02 9.27
N ARG A 142 -12.77 -14.21 8.93
CA ARG A 142 -14.16 -14.77 8.85
C ARG A 142 -15.32 -14.16 9.69
N ARG A 143 -15.30 -12.86 9.94
CA ARG A 143 -16.33 -11.99 10.55
C ARG A 143 -16.95 -11.07 9.49
N TRP A 144 -16.62 -11.30 8.22
CA TRP A 144 -16.97 -10.51 7.03
C TRP A 144 -17.85 -11.29 6.06
N ASP A 145 -18.53 -12.36 6.51
CA ASP A 145 -19.11 -13.43 5.69
C ASP A 145 -20.12 -13.01 4.60
N LYS A 146 -20.46 -11.72 4.42
CA LYS A 146 -21.27 -11.26 3.28
C LYS A 146 -20.91 -9.90 2.63
N GLU A 147 -20.05 -9.04 3.20
CA GLU A 147 -19.98 -7.62 2.75
C GLU A 147 -18.59 -7.04 2.43
N GLY A 148 -17.50 -7.80 2.56
CA GLY A 148 -16.15 -7.29 2.24
C GLY A 148 -15.66 -6.21 3.22
N VAL A 149 -14.79 -5.30 2.76
CA VAL A 149 -14.22 -4.23 3.60
C VAL A 149 -15.34 -3.30 4.09
N PRO A 150 -15.48 -3.03 5.41
CA PRO A 150 -16.54 -2.17 5.91
C PRO A 150 -16.50 -0.79 5.21
N PRO A 151 -17.62 -0.30 4.63
CA PRO A 151 -17.65 1.00 3.96
C PRO A 151 -17.16 2.15 4.85
N ALA A 152 -17.40 2.05 6.16
CA ALA A 152 -16.92 3.01 7.15
C ALA A 152 -15.38 3.03 7.26
N LEU A 153 -14.72 1.87 7.17
CA LEU A 153 -13.26 1.78 7.17
C LEU A 153 -12.70 2.38 5.88
N LEU A 154 -13.30 2.06 4.72
CA LEU A 154 -12.89 2.60 3.43
C LEU A 154 -13.03 4.14 3.38
N GLY A 155 -14.13 4.68 3.88
CA GLY A 155 -14.35 6.13 3.98
C GLY A 155 -13.27 6.82 4.82
N GLN A 156 -12.80 6.18 5.90
CA GLN A 156 -11.71 6.70 6.72
C GLN A 156 -10.35 6.58 6.03
N LEU A 157 -10.09 5.46 5.34
CA LEU A 157 -8.87 5.28 4.57
C LEU A 157 -8.71 6.32 3.46
N LEU A 158 -9.82 6.78 2.87
CA LEU A 158 -9.82 7.89 1.90
C LEU A 158 -9.55 9.27 2.54
N GLN A 159 -9.80 9.42 3.85
CA GLN A 159 -9.67 10.69 4.58
C GLN A 159 -8.38 10.81 5.40
N VAL A 160 -7.46 9.86 5.28
CA VAL A 160 -6.22 9.79 6.06
C VAL A 160 -5.34 11.04 5.97
N ARG A 161 -5.34 11.73 4.82
CA ARG A 161 -4.55 12.96 4.62
C ARG A 161 -5.01 14.11 5.52
N LYS A 162 -6.33 14.24 5.76
CA LYS A 162 -6.87 15.31 6.63
C LYS A 162 -6.64 15.02 8.11
N GLN A 163 -6.59 13.74 8.46
CA GLN A 163 -6.40 13.28 9.83
C GLN A 163 -4.93 13.06 10.20
N ARG A 164 -3.98 13.24 9.27
CA ARG A 164 -2.54 12.94 9.47
C ARG A 164 -2.34 11.52 10.03
N LYS A 165 -3.02 10.57 9.40
CA LYS A 165 -2.91 9.14 9.72
C LYS A 165 -2.12 8.45 8.61
N MET A 166 -1.11 7.67 9.00
CA MET A 166 -0.32 6.88 8.06
C MET A 166 -0.53 5.40 8.37
N LEU A 167 -0.94 4.63 7.38
CA LEU A 167 -1.06 3.18 7.50
C LEU A 167 0.17 2.54 6.84
N LEU A 168 0.90 1.78 7.61
CA LEU A 168 1.95 0.90 7.12
C LEU A 168 1.47 -0.53 7.25
N SER A 169 1.61 -1.30 6.17
CA SER A 169 1.15 -2.67 6.19
C SER A 169 2.02 -3.61 5.38
N THR A 170 1.94 -4.90 5.64
CA THR A 170 2.67 -5.92 4.88
C THR A 170 1.73 -6.85 4.14
N ALA A 171 2.16 -7.31 2.97
CA ALA A 171 1.51 -8.37 2.21
C ALA A 171 2.57 -9.25 1.53
N GLN A 172 2.24 -10.52 1.30
CA GLN A 172 3.16 -11.43 0.58
C GLN A 172 3.25 -11.06 -0.91
N ARG A 173 2.09 -10.78 -1.50
CA ARG A 173 1.93 -10.29 -2.87
C ARG A 173 0.90 -9.19 -2.86
N PHE A 174 1.09 -8.18 -3.69
CA PHE A 174 0.12 -7.09 -3.80
C PHE A 174 -1.26 -7.63 -4.21
N GLY A 175 -1.32 -8.51 -5.22
CA GLY A 175 -2.58 -9.11 -5.69
C GLY A 175 -3.33 -10.01 -4.69
N HIS A 176 -2.78 -10.32 -3.51
CA HIS A 176 -3.53 -10.99 -2.43
C HIS A 176 -4.32 -10.01 -1.55
N VAL A 177 -4.07 -8.70 -1.71
CA VAL A 177 -4.81 -7.66 -1.02
C VAL A 177 -6.11 -7.39 -1.77
N ASP A 178 -7.18 -7.13 -1.02
CA ASP A 178 -8.48 -6.79 -1.60
C ASP A 178 -8.38 -5.64 -2.61
N LYS A 179 -9.14 -5.72 -3.70
CA LYS A 179 -9.07 -4.74 -4.79
C LYS A 179 -9.35 -3.32 -4.33
N LEU A 180 -10.32 -3.12 -3.43
CA LEU A 180 -10.67 -1.78 -2.94
C LEU A 180 -9.49 -1.16 -2.18
N VAL A 181 -8.75 -1.98 -1.43
CA VAL A 181 -7.58 -1.53 -0.66
C VAL A 181 -6.40 -1.24 -1.58
N ARG A 182 -6.22 -2.01 -2.65
CA ARG A 182 -5.20 -1.73 -3.68
C ARG A 182 -5.46 -0.42 -4.41
N ASP A 183 -6.71 -0.15 -4.78
CA ASP A 183 -7.10 1.06 -5.50
C ASP A 183 -6.85 2.35 -4.69
N ILE A 184 -6.88 2.27 -3.36
CA ILE A 184 -6.59 3.41 -2.46
C ILE A 184 -5.15 3.43 -1.94
N THR A 185 -4.34 2.43 -2.28
CA THR A 185 -2.94 2.35 -1.82
C THR A 185 -2.15 3.49 -2.42
N PHE A 186 -1.43 4.23 -1.57
CA PHE A 186 -0.63 5.37 -2.02
C PHE A 186 0.73 4.92 -2.54
N THR A 187 1.38 3.98 -1.84
CA THR A 187 2.71 3.50 -2.23
C THR A 187 2.82 2.01 -1.99
N VAL A 188 3.39 1.31 -2.98
CA VAL A 188 3.76 -0.10 -2.87
C VAL A 188 5.28 -0.18 -2.76
N ILE A 189 5.78 -0.90 -1.76
CA ILE A 189 7.21 -0.96 -1.44
C ILE A 189 7.66 -2.40 -1.59
N GLU A 190 8.40 -2.70 -2.66
CA GLU A 190 9.00 -4.02 -2.85
C GLU A 190 10.21 -4.18 -1.92
N CYS A 191 10.17 -5.20 -1.07
CA CYS A 191 11.29 -5.55 -0.19
C CYS A 191 12.08 -6.72 -0.75
N ARG A 192 13.42 -6.61 -0.72
CA ARG A 192 14.35 -7.70 -1.01
C ARG A 192 15.47 -7.69 0.01
N THR A 193 15.71 -8.82 0.68
CA THR A 193 16.81 -8.94 1.64
C THR A 193 17.92 -9.80 1.05
N PHE A 194 19.12 -9.25 1.02
CA PHE A 194 20.36 -9.91 0.63
C PHE A 194 21.16 -10.35 1.86
N PHE A 195 21.75 -11.54 1.79
CA PHE A 195 22.48 -12.19 2.90
C PHE A 195 21.76 -12.16 4.26
N LYS A 196 20.41 -12.20 4.24
CA LYS A 196 19.53 -12.08 5.41
C LYS A 196 19.67 -10.78 6.21
N ARG A 197 20.60 -9.87 5.87
CA ARG A 197 20.99 -8.72 6.69
C ARG A 197 20.89 -7.38 5.97
N TRP A 198 21.04 -7.33 4.65
CA TRP A 198 20.93 -6.09 3.91
C TRP A 198 19.58 -6.03 3.19
N THR A 199 18.70 -5.12 3.60
CA THR A 199 17.38 -4.98 2.99
C THR A 199 17.37 -3.83 2.02
N PHE A 200 16.86 -4.08 0.82
CA PHE A 200 16.56 -3.10 -0.21
C PHE A 200 15.05 -2.91 -0.31
N GLN A 201 14.63 -1.67 -0.46
CA GLN A 201 13.27 -1.23 -0.64
C GLN A 201 13.20 -0.41 -1.92
N THR A 202 12.27 -0.77 -2.80
CA THR A 202 11.93 0.05 -3.96
C THR A 202 10.47 0.46 -3.87
N SER A 203 10.23 1.75 -3.81
CA SER A 203 8.90 2.34 -3.71
C SER A 203 8.34 2.65 -5.09
N TYR A 204 7.07 2.35 -5.27
CA TYR A 204 6.29 2.62 -6.48
C TYR A 204 5.00 3.33 -6.10
N ASP A 205 4.49 4.18 -6.99
CA ASP A 205 3.12 4.69 -6.85
C ASP A 205 2.12 3.52 -6.92
N GLY A 206 1.15 3.51 -6.00
CA GLY A 206 0.22 2.37 -5.87
C GLY A 206 -0.66 2.16 -7.10
N TYR A 207 -1.10 3.24 -7.76
CA TYR A 207 -1.91 3.16 -8.95
C TYR A 207 -1.09 2.66 -10.15
N ASP A 208 0.12 3.20 -10.32
CA ASP A 208 1.00 2.76 -11.42
C ASP A 208 1.45 1.30 -11.23
N TYR A 209 1.68 0.88 -9.99
CA TYR A 209 2.07 -0.51 -9.66
C TYR A 209 0.95 -1.51 -9.97
N GLU A 210 -0.31 -1.20 -9.62
CA GLU A 210 -1.46 -2.05 -9.93
C GLU A 210 -1.68 -2.21 -11.45
N ASN A 211 -1.50 -1.13 -12.21
CA ASN A 211 -1.72 -1.12 -13.65
C ASN A 211 -0.48 -1.54 -14.47
N ALA A 212 0.62 -1.86 -13.80
CA ALA A 212 1.85 -2.25 -14.45
C ALA A 212 1.69 -3.59 -15.19
N ASN A 213 2.29 -3.66 -16.37
CA ASN A 213 2.35 -4.88 -17.16
C ASN A 213 3.71 -4.99 -17.86
N MET A 214 3.94 -6.09 -18.58
CA MET A 214 5.22 -6.36 -19.23
C MET A 214 5.59 -5.30 -20.29
N MET A 215 4.61 -4.62 -20.89
CA MET A 215 4.82 -3.56 -21.88
C MET A 215 4.99 -2.18 -21.24
N LYS A 216 4.43 -1.99 -20.03
CA LYS A 216 4.47 -0.73 -19.29
C LYS A 216 4.75 -1.04 -17.81
N PRO A 217 6.03 -1.22 -17.43
CA PRO A 217 6.40 -1.49 -16.06
C PRO A 217 6.17 -0.25 -15.18
N ALA A 218 5.92 -0.48 -13.88
CA ALA A 218 5.85 0.59 -12.90
C ALA A 218 7.21 1.32 -12.81
N ILE A 219 7.17 2.64 -12.73
CA ILE A 219 8.36 3.46 -12.59
C ILE A 219 8.71 3.56 -11.10
N PRO A 220 9.93 3.19 -10.68
CA PRO A 220 10.34 3.35 -9.29
C PRO A 220 10.40 4.84 -8.93
N VAL A 221 9.86 5.17 -7.76
CA VAL A 221 9.80 6.54 -7.22
C VAL A 221 10.97 6.80 -6.29
N GLU A 222 11.27 5.84 -5.42
CA GLU A 222 12.31 5.97 -4.39
C GLU A 222 13.00 4.62 -4.17
N HIS A 223 14.30 4.68 -3.91
CA HIS A 223 15.08 3.54 -3.45
C HIS A 223 15.60 3.83 -2.05
N TYR A 224 15.46 2.86 -1.15
CA TYR A 224 15.98 2.95 0.21
C TYR A 224 16.56 1.61 0.61
N ASP A 225 17.71 1.61 1.26
CA ASP A 225 18.31 0.41 1.79
C ASP A 225 18.82 0.62 3.21
N PHE A 226 18.88 -0.48 3.97
CA PHE A 226 19.41 -0.45 5.32
C PHE A 226 19.96 -1.81 5.74
N LEU A 227 20.93 -1.76 6.66
CA LEU A 227 21.45 -2.94 7.33
C LEU A 227 20.57 -3.28 8.55
N GLN A 228 20.08 -4.50 8.58
CA GLN A 228 19.41 -5.09 9.72
C GLN A 228 20.46 -5.36 10.81
N THR A 229 20.68 -4.36 11.66
CA THR A 229 21.44 -4.53 12.91
C THR A 229 20.62 -5.37 13.90
N ASP A 230 21.27 -5.93 14.93
CA ASP A 230 20.54 -6.69 15.95
C ASP A 230 19.54 -5.80 16.70
N LYS A 231 19.86 -4.51 16.87
CA LYS A 231 18.93 -3.51 17.40
C LYS A 231 17.63 -3.47 16.60
N VAL A 232 17.72 -3.39 15.26
CA VAL A 232 16.54 -3.29 14.38
C VAL A 232 15.72 -4.58 14.38
N ARG A 233 16.38 -5.76 14.43
CA ARG A 233 15.67 -7.04 14.54
C ARG A 233 14.95 -7.22 15.87
N ASN A 234 15.49 -6.66 16.94
CA ASN A 234 14.90 -6.74 18.27
C ASN A 234 13.79 -5.69 18.48
N LEU A 235 13.39 -4.93 17.46
CA LEU A 235 12.32 -3.94 17.57
C LEU A 235 10.91 -4.56 17.59
N TYR A 236 10.77 -5.83 17.21
CA TYR A 236 9.48 -6.53 17.23
C TYR A 236 9.67 -8.03 17.43
N ASP A 237 8.68 -8.68 18.04
CA ASP A 237 8.69 -10.14 18.19
C ASP A 237 7.81 -10.80 17.12
N THR A 238 8.44 -11.63 16.27
CA THR A 238 7.74 -12.36 15.19
C THR A 238 7.03 -13.62 15.71
N TRP A 239 7.47 -14.18 16.84
CA TRP A 239 7.01 -15.50 17.29
C TRP A 239 5.58 -15.51 17.81
N GLU A 240 5.09 -14.39 18.37
CA GLU A 240 3.73 -14.28 18.90
C GLU A 240 2.65 -14.22 17.79
N LEU A 241 2.95 -13.63 16.62
CA LEU A 241 2.03 -13.57 15.46
C LEU A 241 1.63 -14.97 14.97
N ILE A 242 2.59 -15.90 14.92
CA ILE A 242 2.36 -17.32 14.57
C ILE A 242 1.47 -18.00 15.62
N GLY A 243 1.60 -17.61 16.90
CA GLY A 243 0.81 -18.17 18.00
C GLY A 243 -0.67 -17.77 17.94
N ASN A 244 -0.97 -16.53 17.55
CA ASN A 244 -2.35 -16.04 17.47
C ASN A 244 -3.11 -16.59 16.25
N MET A 245 -2.46 -16.69 15.08
CA MET A 245 -3.07 -17.34 13.90
C MET A 245 -3.42 -18.81 14.18
N LYS A 246 -2.55 -19.54 14.90
CA LYS A 246 -2.83 -20.93 15.30
C LYS A 246 -4.02 -21.03 16.27
N LYS A 247 -4.17 -20.10 17.22
CA LYS A 247 -5.29 -20.12 18.17
C LYS A 247 -6.65 -19.87 17.50
N GLU A 248 -6.70 -19.03 16.48
CA GLU A 248 -7.94 -18.78 15.73
C GLU A 248 -8.34 -19.97 14.85
N GLU A 249 -7.40 -20.75 14.31
CA GLU A 249 -7.70 -21.98 13.57
C GLU A 249 -8.30 -23.09 14.47
N PHE A 250 -7.88 -23.21 15.74
CA PHE A 250 -8.42 -24.22 16.66
C PHE A 250 -9.77 -23.85 17.31
N LEU A 251 -10.22 -22.61 17.21
CA LEU A 251 -11.51 -22.17 17.75
C LEU A 251 -12.69 -22.35 16.76
N SER A 252 -12.44 -22.84 15.54
CA SER A 252 -13.47 -22.98 14.51
C SER A 252 -14.16 -24.35 14.48
N ASP A 253 -13.59 -25.42 15.04
CA ASP A 253 -14.15 -26.77 14.84
C ASP A 253 -15.35 -27.07 15.74
N LYS A 254 -15.38 -26.54 16.96
CA LYS A 254 -16.48 -26.77 17.91
C LYS A 254 -17.76 -26.01 17.54
N ASP A 255 -17.63 -24.76 17.11
CA ASP A 255 -18.77 -23.93 16.67
C ASP A 255 -19.38 -24.42 15.35
N ILE A 256 -18.59 -25.08 14.48
CA ILE A 256 -19.09 -25.71 13.25
C ILE A 256 -19.88 -26.99 13.57
N LEU A 257 -19.38 -27.80 14.50
CA LEU A 257 -20.05 -29.03 14.96
C LEU A 257 -21.37 -28.75 15.68
N GLU A 258 -21.45 -27.70 16.51
CA GLU A 258 -22.70 -27.29 17.17
C GLU A 258 -23.74 -26.77 16.17
N ARG A 259 -23.32 -26.10 15.09
CA ARG A 259 -24.23 -25.58 14.06
C ARG A 259 -24.71 -26.63 13.07
N GLN A 260 -23.92 -27.68 12.82
CA GLN A 260 -24.32 -28.81 11.98
C GLN A 260 -25.30 -29.75 12.70
N GLY A 261 -25.38 -29.73 14.02
CA GLY A 261 -26.32 -30.53 14.82
C GLY A 261 -27.74 -29.95 14.93
N ALA A 262 -27.99 -28.71 14.48
CA ALA A 262 -29.27 -28.02 14.65
C ALA A 262 -30.19 -28.03 13.40
N ALA A 263 -29.76 -28.63 12.29
CA ALA A 263 -30.59 -28.80 11.09
C ALA A 263 -31.05 -30.25 10.96
N GLY A 264 -32.02 -30.63 11.79
CA GLY A 264 -32.81 -31.83 11.53
C GLY A 264 -33.65 -31.61 10.27
N ASN A 265 -33.38 -32.39 9.23
CA ASN A 265 -34.40 -32.97 8.36
C ASN A 265 -33.81 -34.13 7.54
N GLU A 266 -34.58 -35.21 7.52
CA GLU A 266 -34.25 -36.54 7.02
C GLU A 266 -33.83 -36.54 5.55
N VAL A 267 -32.71 -37.21 5.25
CA VAL A 267 -32.55 -37.96 4.00
C VAL A 267 -31.92 -39.30 4.33
N VAL A 268 -32.75 -40.34 4.32
CA VAL A 268 -32.34 -41.74 4.38
C VAL A 268 -31.53 -42.05 3.11
N ILE A 269 -30.25 -42.39 3.27
CA ILE A 269 -29.49 -43.05 2.19
C ILE A 269 -29.02 -44.40 2.73
N GLY A 270 -29.62 -45.45 2.15
CA GLY A 270 -29.35 -46.84 2.46
C GLY A 270 -27.86 -47.19 2.26
N ILE A 271 -27.33 -47.89 3.25
CA ILE A 271 -26.00 -48.47 3.23
C ILE A 271 -26.04 -49.72 2.35
N ASP A 272 -25.34 -49.71 1.22
CA ASP A 272 -24.93 -50.96 0.56
C ASP A 272 -23.47 -51.29 0.96
N LYS A 273 -23.34 -52.22 1.90
CA LYS A 273 -22.06 -52.82 2.31
C LYS A 273 -21.83 -54.07 1.47
N LYS A 274 -20.98 -54.01 0.44
CA LYS A 274 -20.25 -55.22 0.00
C LYS A 274 -18.96 -54.95 -0.77
N LYS A 275 -17.97 -55.78 -0.40
CA LYS A 275 -16.69 -56.09 -1.04
C LYS A 275 -15.51 -55.12 -0.83
N ARG A 276 -14.77 -55.39 0.25
CA ARG A 276 -13.30 -55.48 0.21
C ARG A 276 -12.80 -56.39 1.33
N LYS A 277 -12.49 -57.65 0.99
CA LYS A 277 -11.47 -58.52 1.60
C LYS A 277 -11.50 -59.88 0.91
N SER A 278 -10.55 -60.09 0.00
CA SER A 278 -9.86 -61.37 -0.26
C SER A 278 -8.93 -61.18 -1.45
N PHE A 279 -7.67 -60.84 -1.17
CA PHE A 279 -6.54 -61.27 -1.98
C PHE A 279 -5.56 -61.90 -1.00
N MET A 280 -5.77 -63.19 -0.78
CA MET A 280 -4.71 -64.20 -0.68
C MET A 280 -4.89 -65.08 -1.91
#